data_AF-A0A645EB62-F1
#
_entry.id   AF-A0A645EB62-F1
#
_cell.length_a   1.000
_cell.length_b   1.000
_cell.length_c   1.000
_cell.angle_alpha   90.00
_cell.angle_beta   90.00
_cell.angle_gamma   90.00
#
_symmetry.space_group_name_H-M   'P 1'
#
loop_
_entity.id
_entity.type
_entity.pdbx_description
1 polymer ?
#
loop_
_entity_poly.entity_id
_entity_poly.type
_entity_poly.pdbx_seq_one_letter_code
_entity_poly.pdbx_strand_id
1 'polypeptide(L)'
;MNNDKKKLELDVRERDTQLETLKNSTGDVEAMKKQIETLQTENKTKDEAHAAELKQLRVDAAVDAAISAAKGKNATAIKALLKDLDKAEFTDDGKIKGLEEQLQSIIKSDDYLFDTTTKKTQIKGAKPGETGKEDPDGKVDITKMSYEELAAYMAENPDAEL
;
A
#
# COMPACT_ATOMS: atom_id res chain seq x y z
N MET A 1 -5.23 -6.16 8.79
CA MET A 1 -4.52 -6.87 9.89
C MET A 1 -5.44 -7.56 10.91
N ASN A 2 -6.78 -7.65 10.72
CA ASN A 2 -7.69 -8.25 11.72
C ASN A 2 -8.38 -9.55 11.26
N ASN A 3 -8.04 -10.06 10.07
CA ASN A 3 -8.64 -11.29 9.51
C ASN A 3 -7.91 -12.55 10.00
N ASP A 4 -6.57 -12.49 10.08
CA ASP A 4 -5.75 -13.66 10.46
C ASP A 4 -6.04 -14.10 11.90
N LYS A 5 -6.25 -13.13 12.81
CA LYS A 5 -6.67 -13.40 14.18
C LYS A 5 -8.06 -14.05 14.25
N LYS A 6 -9.01 -13.57 13.45
CA LYS A 6 -10.37 -14.17 13.37
C LYS A 6 -10.35 -15.58 12.81
N LYS A 7 -9.48 -15.86 11.83
CA LYS A 7 -9.32 -17.21 11.25
C LYS A 7 -8.73 -18.17 12.29
N LEU A 8 -7.67 -17.76 12.99
CA LEU A 8 -7.11 -18.54 14.11
C LEU A 8 -8.13 -18.83 15.22
N GLU A 9 -8.94 -17.83 15.61
CA GLU A 9 -9.97 -18.00 16.63
C GLU A 9 -11.08 -18.97 16.19
N LEU A 10 -11.43 -19.00 14.90
CA LEU A 10 -12.38 -19.96 14.34
C LEU A 10 -11.81 -21.39 14.35
N ASP A 11 -10.56 -21.56 13.94
CA ASP A 11 -9.92 -22.88 13.92
C ASP A 11 -9.76 -23.48 15.31
N VAL A 12 -9.46 -22.66 16.32
CA VAL A 12 -9.40 -23.09 17.72
C VAL A 12 -10.78 -23.55 18.20
N ARG A 13 -11.84 -22.78 17.93
CA ARG A 13 -13.22 -23.18 18.29
C ARG A 13 -13.66 -24.46 17.60
N GLU A 14 -13.29 -24.64 16.34
CA GLU A 14 -13.63 -25.85 15.61
C GLU A 14 -12.93 -27.07 16.21
N ARG A 15 -11.64 -26.97 16.53
CA ARG A 15 -10.92 -28.02 17.26
C ARG A 15 -11.53 -28.32 18.63
N ASP A 16 -11.91 -27.30 19.39
CA ASP A 16 -12.56 -27.49 20.70
C ASP A 16 -13.90 -28.22 20.56
N THR A 17 -14.67 -27.90 19.52
CA THR A 17 -15.95 -28.58 19.21
C THR A 17 -15.72 -30.04 18.81
N GLN A 18 -14.69 -30.30 18.02
CA GLN A 18 -14.28 -31.66 17.63
C GLN A 18 -13.84 -32.48 18.84
N LEU A 19 -13.06 -31.89 19.76
CA LEU A 19 -12.62 -32.52 21.01
C LEU A 19 -13.80 -32.85 21.93
N GLU A 20 -14.74 -31.92 22.10
CA GLU A 20 -15.94 -32.14 22.92
C GLU A 20 -16.85 -33.22 22.32
N THR A 21 -16.95 -33.28 20.99
CA THR A 21 -17.69 -34.34 20.30
C THR A 21 -17.03 -35.71 20.52
N LEU A 22 -15.70 -35.78 20.44
CA LEU A 22 -14.92 -37.00 20.69
C LEU A 22 -15.05 -37.50 22.14
N LYS A 23 -15.13 -36.58 23.09
CA LYS A 23 -15.29 -36.89 24.51
C LYS A 23 -16.67 -37.44 24.82
N ASN A 24 -17.70 -37.01 24.09
CA ASN A 24 -19.09 -37.41 24.29
C ASN A 24 -19.50 -38.68 23.52
N SER A 25 -18.64 -39.23 22.66
CA SER A 25 -18.93 -40.45 21.87
C SER A 25 -18.73 -41.77 22.64
N THR A 26 -18.69 -41.75 23.97
CA THR A 26 -18.49 -42.95 24.81
C THR A 26 -19.68 -43.91 24.71
N GLY A 27 -19.59 -44.89 23.81
CA GLY A 27 -20.57 -45.97 23.65
C GLY A 27 -20.53 -46.67 22.29
N ASP A 28 -20.12 -45.94 21.24
CA ASP A 28 -20.00 -46.47 19.87
C ASP A 28 -18.56 -46.33 19.36
N VAL A 29 -17.77 -47.38 19.60
CA VAL A 29 -16.34 -47.43 19.26
C VAL A 29 -16.10 -47.31 17.75
N GLU A 30 -17.05 -47.73 16.91
CA GLU A 30 -16.93 -47.55 15.45
C GLU A 30 -17.20 -46.11 15.02
N ALA A 31 -18.24 -45.47 15.58
CA ALA A 31 -18.49 -44.06 15.33
C ALA A 31 -17.30 -43.19 15.78
N MET A 32 -16.73 -43.50 16.95
CA MET A 32 -15.56 -42.79 17.48
C MET A 32 -14.31 -42.98 16.61
N LYS A 33 -14.06 -44.19 16.09
CA LYS A 33 -12.95 -44.43 15.14
C LYS A 33 -13.11 -43.66 13.83
N LYS A 34 -14.31 -43.68 13.22
CA LYS A 34 -14.61 -42.90 12.01
C LYS A 34 -14.41 -41.41 12.23
N GLN A 35 -14.84 -40.91 13.38
CA GLN A 35 -14.68 -39.50 13.71
C GLN A 35 -13.21 -39.12 13.87
N ILE A 36 -12.40 -39.96 14.53
CA ILE A 36 -10.95 -39.77 14.63
C ILE A 36 -10.29 -39.73 13.24
N GLU A 37 -10.64 -40.65 12.33
CA GLU A 37 -10.09 -40.67 10.96
C GLU A 37 -10.46 -39.42 10.15
N THR A 38 -11.73 -38.99 10.22
CA THR A 38 -12.18 -37.73 9.59
C THR A 38 -11.40 -36.55 10.13
N LEU A 39 -11.26 -36.46 11.47
CA LEU A 39 -10.55 -35.36 12.12
C LEU A 39 -9.05 -35.35 11.80
N GLN A 40 -8.42 -36.51 11.68
CA GLN A 40 -7.03 -36.60 11.26
C GLN A 40 -6.86 -36.13 9.82
N THR A 41 -7.78 -36.49 8.94
CA THR A 41 -7.77 -36.07 7.52
C THR A 41 -8.02 -34.57 7.40
N GLU A 42 -9.00 -34.03 8.12
CA GLU A 42 -9.29 -32.60 8.16
C GLU A 42 -8.13 -31.79 8.72
N ASN A 43 -7.53 -32.20 9.83
CA ASN A 43 -6.38 -31.51 10.40
C ASN A 43 -5.20 -31.50 9.44
N LYS A 44 -4.89 -32.62 8.78
CA LYS A 44 -3.82 -32.67 7.77
C LYS A 44 -4.11 -31.74 6.59
N THR A 45 -5.34 -31.75 6.09
CA THR A 45 -5.75 -30.87 4.98
C THR A 45 -5.69 -29.40 5.38
N LYS A 46 -6.10 -29.06 6.60
CA LYS A 46 -5.99 -27.71 7.17
C LYS A 46 -4.52 -27.30 7.32
N ASP A 47 -3.67 -28.15 7.87
CA ASP A 47 -2.25 -27.85 8.04
C ASP A 47 -1.57 -27.55 6.69
N GLU A 48 -1.87 -28.35 5.65
CA GLU A 48 -1.38 -28.13 4.28
C GLU A 48 -1.92 -26.82 3.68
N ALA A 49 -3.22 -26.55 3.82
CA ALA A 49 -3.84 -25.32 3.34
C ALA A 49 -3.29 -24.07 4.05
N HIS A 50 -3.05 -24.16 5.36
CA HIS A 50 -2.52 -23.05 6.16
C HIS A 50 -1.06 -22.77 5.81
N ALA A 51 -0.25 -23.82 5.59
CA ALA A 51 1.11 -23.66 5.12
C ALA A 51 1.17 -22.96 3.75
N ALA A 52 0.27 -23.33 2.84
CA ALA A 52 0.14 -22.68 1.53
C ALA A 52 -0.30 -21.21 1.66
N GLU A 53 -1.33 -20.94 2.45
CA GLU A 53 -1.85 -19.59 2.69
C GLU A 53 -0.81 -18.68 3.35
N LEU A 54 -0.06 -19.18 4.34
CA LEU A 54 1.04 -18.46 4.98
C LEU A 54 2.17 -18.16 3.99
N LYS A 55 2.50 -19.10 3.11
CA LYS A 55 3.50 -18.88 2.06
C LYS A 55 3.04 -17.77 1.11
N GLN A 56 1.80 -17.86 0.64
CA GLN A 56 1.22 -16.87 -0.27
C GLN A 56 1.16 -15.49 0.38
N LEU A 57 0.69 -15.39 1.63
CA LEU A 57 0.64 -14.14 2.38
C LEU A 57 2.03 -13.50 2.54
N ARG A 58 3.07 -14.31 2.82
CA ARG A 58 4.45 -13.82 2.88
C ARG A 58 4.94 -13.30 1.54
N VAL A 59 4.63 -14.00 0.45
CA VAL A 59 4.98 -13.57 -0.91
C VAL A 59 4.29 -12.25 -1.22
N ASP A 60 2.98 -12.17 -1.02
CA ASP A 60 2.18 -10.96 -1.26
C ASP A 60 2.70 -9.77 -0.46
N ALA A 61 3.00 -9.96 0.82
CA ALA A 61 3.54 -8.91 1.68
C ALA A 61 4.92 -8.41 1.20
N ALA A 62 5.82 -9.33 0.81
CA ALA A 62 7.13 -8.98 0.29
C ALA A 62 7.04 -8.24 -1.05
N VAL A 63 6.13 -8.67 -1.94
CA VAL A 63 5.86 -8.02 -3.21
C VAL A 63 5.28 -6.61 -3.01
N ASP A 64 4.27 -6.47 -2.15
CA ASP A 64 3.68 -5.17 -1.83
C ASP A 64 4.69 -4.20 -1.21
N ALA A 65 5.55 -4.70 -0.31
CA ALA A 65 6.63 -3.91 0.27
C ALA A 65 7.62 -3.44 -0.81
N ALA A 66 8.02 -4.32 -1.73
CA ALA A 66 8.95 -3.98 -2.81
C ALA A 66 8.36 -2.99 -3.81
N ILE A 67 7.09 -3.16 -4.21
CA ILE A 67 6.37 -2.23 -5.08
C ILE A 67 6.24 -0.86 -4.41
N SER A 68 5.90 -0.84 -3.11
CA SER A 68 5.80 0.39 -2.33
C SER A 68 7.15 1.10 -2.24
N ALA A 69 8.23 0.37 -2.00
CA ALA A 69 9.59 0.90 -1.98
C ALA A 69 10.01 1.48 -3.35
N ALA A 70 9.56 0.85 -4.44
CA ALA A 70 9.72 1.34 -5.80
C ALA A 70 8.78 2.51 -6.17
N LYS A 71 7.90 2.95 -5.26
CA LYS A 71 6.87 3.98 -5.50
C LYS A 71 5.90 3.63 -6.62
N GLY A 72 5.48 2.36 -6.68
CA GLY A 72 4.44 1.92 -7.61
C GLY A 72 3.09 2.60 -7.35
N LYS A 73 2.49 3.18 -8.39
CA LYS A 73 1.17 3.83 -8.35
C LYS A 73 0.02 2.83 -8.36
N ASN A 74 0.21 1.65 -8.97
CA ASN A 74 -0.79 0.60 -9.04
C ASN A 74 -0.16 -0.76 -8.75
N ALA A 75 -0.26 -1.20 -7.50
CA ALA A 75 0.29 -2.48 -7.07
C ALA A 75 -0.30 -3.68 -7.81
N THR A 76 -1.59 -3.67 -8.13
CA THR A 76 -2.25 -4.76 -8.87
C THR A 76 -1.68 -4.91 -10.28
N ALA A 77 -1.51 -3.81 -11.00
CA ALA A 77 -0.93 -3.84 -12.35
C ALA A 77 0.53 -4.29 -12.32
N ILE A 78 1.31 -3.79 -11.37
CA ILE A 78 2.73 -4.16 -11.24
C ILE A 78 2.86 -5.63 -10.84
N LYS A 79 2.03 -6.14 -9.92
CA LYS A 79 1.97 -7.56 -9.56
C LYS A 79 1.72 -8.47 -10.76
N ALA A 80 0.82 -8.08 -11.66
CA ALA A 80 0.50 -8.86 -12.86
C ALA A 80 1.68 -8.96 -13.85
N LEU A 81 2.66 -8.05 -13.77
CA LEU A 81 3.86 -8.04 -14.61
C LEU A 81 5.02 -8.82 -13.97
N LEU A 82 4.93 -9.16 -12.68
CA LEU A 82 5.92 -9.98 -11.98
C LEU A 82 5.76 -11.45 -12.36
N LYS A 83 6.88 -12.17 -12.45
CA LYS A 83 6.92 -13.58 -12.84
C LYS A 83 7.43 -14.43 -11.67
N ASP A 84 7.01 -15.70 -11.66
CA ASP A 84 7.51 -16.73 -10.75
C ASP A 84 7.22 -16.47 -9.25
N LEU A 85 6.15 -15.72 -8.93
CA LEU A 85 5.73 -15.48 -7.56
C LEU A 85 5.40 -16.78 -6.79
N ASP A 86 4.89 -17.81 -7.48
CA ASP A 86 4.59 -19.13 -6.89
C ASP A 86 5.86 -19.88 -6.41
N LYS A 87 6.98 -19.60 -7.07
CA LYS A 87 8.32 -20.17 -6.80
C LYS A 87 9.24 -19.18 -6.08
N ALA A 88 8.67 -18.10 -5.52
CA ALA A 88 9.43 -17.08 -4.82
C ALA A 88 10.34 -17.69 -3.75
N GLU A 89 11.66 -17.48 -3.92
CA GLU A 89 12.68 -17.82 -2.93
C GLU A 89 12.97 -16.58 -2.08
N PHE A 90 12.92 -16.74 -0.75
CA PHE A 90 13.26 -15.65 0.16
C PHE A 90 14.77 -15.63 0.43
N THR A 91 15.32 -14.43 0.46
CA THR A 91 16.66 -14.13 0.97
C THR A 91 16.65 -14.08 2.50
N ASP A 92 17.82 -14.10 3.12
CA ASP A 92 17.97 -14.03 4.59
C ASP A 92 17.35 -12.74 5.19
N ASP A 93 17.27 -11.68 4.38
CA ASP A 93 16.65 -10.40 4.73
C ASP A 93 15.11 -10.40 4.57
N GLY A 94 14.51 -11.54 4.21
CA GLY A 94 13.06 -11.69 4.03
C GLY A 94 12.51 -11.10 2.72
N LYS A 95 13.37 -10.71 1.77
CA LYS A 95 12.97 -10.26 0.43
C LYS A 95 12.95 -11.42 -0.55
N ILE A 96 12.11 -11.34 -1.59
CA ILE A 96 12.12 -12.32 -2.68
C ILE A 96 13.33 -12.08 -3.58
N LYS A 97 14.12 -13.12 -3.83
CA LYS A 97 15.30 -13.10 -4.69
C LYS A 97 14.92 -12.74 -6.13
N GLY A 98 15.65 -11.81 -6.75
CA GLY A 98 15.40 -11.38 -8.14
C GLY A 98 14.18 -10.46 -8.33
N LEU A 99 13.36 -10.25 -7.29
CA LEU A 99 12.21 -9.34 -7.36
C LEU A 99 12.61 -7.90 -7.66
N GLU A 100 13.72 -7.43 -7.07
CA GLU A 100 14.23 -6.08 -7.30
C GLU A 100 14.68 -5.88 -8.75
N GLU A 101 15.32 -6.88 -9.35
CA GLU A 101 15.72 -6.85 -10.77
C GLU A 101 14.50 -6.82 -11.70
N GLN A 102 13.47 -7.62 -11.39
CA GLN A 102 12.20 -7.60 -12.12
C GLN A 102 11.53 -6.22 -12.02
N LEU A 103 11.44 -5.66 -10.81
CA LEU A 103 10.87 -4.33 -10.61
C LEU A 103 11.67 -3.27 -11.38
N GLN A 104 13.00 -3.32 -11.37
CA GLN A 104 13.82 -2.40 -12.16
C GLN A 104 13.60 -2.54 -13.67
N SER A 105 13.35 -3.75 -14.17
CA SER A 105 12.97 -3.97 -15.56
C SER A 105 11.61 -3.35 -15.88
N ILE A 106 10.61 -3.53 -15.00
CA ILE A 106 9.27 -2.97 -15.19
C ILE A 106 9.30 -1.45 -15.09
N ILE A 107 10.10 -0.86 -14.18
CA ILE A 107 10.30 0.58 -14.09
C ILE A 107 10.84 1.16 -15.41
N LYS A 108 11.69 0.42 -16.12
CA LYS A 108 12.27 0.85 -17.40
C LYS A 108 11.29 0.69 -18.57
N SER A 109 10.45 -0.35 -18.58
CA SER A 109 9.48 -0.60 -19.66
C SER A 109 8.18 0.19 -19.47
N ASP A 110 7.73 0.34 -18.22
CA ASP A 110 6.43 0.86 -17.82
C ASP A 110 6.58 1.90 -16.70
N ASP A 111 7.41 2.91 -16.94
CA ASP A 111 7.72 3.99 -16.00
C ASP A 111 6.48 4.72 -15.45
N TYR A 112 5.42 4.82 -16.26
CA TYR A 112 4.13 5.42 -15.89
C TYR A 112 3.46 4.72 -14.71
N LEU A 113 3.76 3.44 -14.46
CA LEU A 113 3.28 2.69 -13.30
C LEU A 113 3.94 3.12 -12.00
N PHE A 114 5.04 3.88 -12.05
CA PHE A 114 5.81 4.30 -10.89
C PHE A 114 5.83 5.83 -10.77
N ASP A 115 6.01 6.31 -9.54
CA ASP A 115 6.27 7.73 -9.29
C ASP A 115 7.78 8.00 -9.31
N THR A 116 8.32 8.04 -10.54
CA THR A 116 9.71 8.41 -10.83
C THR A 116 9.90 9.93 -10.86
N THR A 117 8.82 10.70 -10.85
CA THR A 117 8.85 12.15 -10.85
C THR A 117 9.16 12.70 -9.47
N THR A 118 10.44 12.97 -9.19
CA THR A 118 10.82 13.96 -8.18
C THR A 118 10.47 15.37 -8.64
N LYS A 119 9.19 15.65 -8.92
CA LYS A 119 8.71 17.03 -8.91
C LYS A 119 8.66 17.43 -7.45
N LYS A 120 9.78 17.92 -6.92
CA LYS A 120 9.76 18.79 -5.75
C LYS A 120 8.91 19.97 -6.17
N THR A 121 7.62 19.92 -5.90
CA THR A 121 6.79 21.12 -5.94
C THR A 121 7.39 22.03 -4.88
N GLN A 122 8.25 22.95 -5.30
CA GLN A 122 8.67 24.04 -4.44
C GLN A 122 7.41 24.86 -4.20
N ILE A 123 6.68 24.52 -3.13
CA ILE A 123 5.70 25.42 -2.56
C ILE A 123 6.54 26.60 -2.07
N LYS A 124 6.66 27.64 -2.90
CA LYS A 124 7.10 28.95 -2.42
C LYS A 124 6.05 29.34 -1.39
N GLY A 125 6.41 29.26 -0.12
CA GLY A 125 5.54 29.73 0.95
C GLY A 125 5.10 31.15 0.64
N ALA A 126 3.82 31.45 0.88
CA ALA A 126 3.34 32.82 0.77
C ALA A 126 4.17 33.69 1.72
N LYS A 127 4.85 34.71 1.18
CA LYS A 127 5.46 35.73 2.02
C LYS A 127 4.35 36.60 2.58
N PRO A 128 4.22 36.74 3.92
CA PRO A 128 3.28 37.69 4.50
C PRO A 128 3.61 39.10 3.99
N GLY A 129 2.72 39.68 3.18
CA GLY A 129 2.90 41.00 2.57
C GLY A 129 3.01 41.02 1.04
N GLU A 130 3.16 39.88 0.36
CA GLU A 130 3.18 39.82 -1.10
C GLU A 130 1.75 39.55 -1.61
N THR A 131 1.06 40.59 -2.12
CA THR A 131 -0.28 40.43 -2.70
C THR A 131 -0.19 39.63 -3.99
N GLY A 132 -0.44 38.33 -3.91
CA GLY A 132 -0.65 37.49 -5.08
C GLY A 132 -1.90 37.94 -5.83
N LYS A 133 -1.71 38.63 -6.96
CA LYS A 133 -2.72 38.81 -8.00
C LYS A 133 -2.07 38.65 -9.36
N GLU A 134 -2.21 37.45 -9.91
CA GLU A 134 -2.24 37.29 -11.36
C GLU A 134 -3.60 37.80 -11.83
N ASP A 135 -3.70 39.11 -12.08
CA ASP A 135 -4.77 39.65 -12.93
C ASP A 135 -4.24 39.62 -14.39
N PRO A 136 -4.96 39.03 -15.35
CA PRO A 136 -4.48 38.83 -16.73
C PRO A 136 -4.47 40.10 -17.58
N ASP A 137 -4.80 41.26 -17.01
CA ASP A 137 -4.82 42.57 -17.67
C ASP A 137 -4.07 43.53 -16.76
N GLY A 138 -2.83 43.88 -17.12
CA GLY A 138 -1.81 44.52 -16.26
C GLY A 138 -2.09 45.96 -15.81
N LYS A 139 -3.31 46.26 -15.34
CA LYS A 139 -3.67 47.53 -14.72
C LYS A 139 -3.47 47.45 -13.21
N VAL A 140 -2.49 48.22 -12.74
CA VAL A 140 -2.21 48.39 -11.32
C VAL A 140 -3.34 49.21 -10.68
N ASP A 141 -4.00 48.63 -9.68
CA ASP A 141 -5.07 49.30 -8.94
C ASP A 141 -4.48 50.22 -7.84
N ILE A 142 -4.25 51.47 -8.20
CA ILE A 142 -3.67 52.51 -7.35
C ILE A 142 -4.51 52.81 -6.09
N THR A 143 -5.80 52.46 -6.06
CA THR A 143 -6.67 52.68 -4.89
C THR A 143 -6.37 51.73 -3.73
N LYS A 144 -5.58 50.69 -3.97
CA LYS A 144 -5.19 49.68 -2.98
C LYS A 144 -3.72 49.78 -2.55
N MET A 145 -2.97 50.75 -3.06
CA MET A 145 -1.57 50.98 -2.67
C MET A 145 -1.48 51.68 -1.32
N SER A 146 -0.45 51.35 -0.54
CA SER A 146 -0.10 52.15 0.63
C SER A 146 0.42 53.53 0.20
N TYR A 147 0.41 54.50 1.12
CA TYR A 147 0.85 55.86 0.82
C TYR A 147 2.31 55.92 0.33
N GLU A 148 3.18 55.06 0.86
CA GLU A 148 4.58 54.96 0.44
C GLU A 148 4.72 54.38 -0.97
N GLU A 149 3.90 53.38 -1.31
CA GLU A 149 3.88 52.78 -2.65
C GLU A 149 3.28 53.72 -3.70
N LEU A 150 2.26 54.50 -3.32
CA LEU A 150 1.68 55.54 -4.18
C LEU A 150 2.72 56.63 -4.50
N ALA A 151 3.48 57.08 -3.49
CA ALA A 151 4.50 58.10 -3.66
C ALA A 151 5.64 57.62 -4.57
N ALA A 152 6.08 56.36 -4.42
CA ALA A 152 7.06 55.75 -5.30
C ALA A 152 6.52 55.62 -6.74
N TYR A 153 5.26 55.21 -6.91
CA TYR A 153 4.62 55.06 -8.21
C TYR A 153 4.49 56.40 -8.96
N MET A 154 4.09 57.48 -8.27
CA MET A 154 4.02 58.82 -8.86
C MET A 154 5.40 59.40 -9.19
N ALA A 155 6.44 59.04 -8.43
CA ALA A 155 7.81 59.45 -8.70
C ALA A 155 8.38 58.75 -9.95
N GLU A 156 8.03 57.47 -10.16
CA GLU A 156 8.44 56.70 -11.35
C GLU A 156 7.56 56.96 -12.58
N ASN A 157 6.32 57.42 -12.38
CA ASN A 157 5.34 57.68 -13.45
C ASN A 157 4.75 59.09 -13.32
N PRO A 158 5.49 60.14 -13.71
CA PRO A 158 5.10 61.54 -13.49
C PRO A 158 3.87 62.01 -14.28
N ASP A 159 3.41 61.23 -15.27
CA ASP A 159 2.23 61.51 -16.10
C ASP A 159 0.97 60.76 -15.65
N ALA A 160 1.02 60.03 -14.52
CA ALA A 160 -0.14 59.32 -13.99
C ALA A 160 -1.12 60.29 -13.29
N GLU A 161 -2.25 60.60 -13.94
CA GLU A 161 -3.38 61.28 -13.29
C GLU A 161 -4.14 60.33 -12.36
N LEU A 162 -4.52 60.84 -11.19
CA LEU A 162 -5.29 60.16 -10.14
C LEU A 162 -6.77 59.99 -10.51
#